data_AF-A0A954F1Q1-F1
#
_entry.id   AF-A0A954F1Q1-F1
#
_cell.length_a   1.000
_cell.length_b   1.000
_cell.length_c   1.000
_cell.angle_alpha   90.00
_cell.angle_beta   90.00
_cell.angle_gamma   90.00
#
_symmetry.space_group_name_H-M   'P 1'
#
loop_
_entity.id
_entity.type
_entity.pdbx_description
1 polymer ?
#
loop_
_entity_poly.entity_id
_entity_poly.type
_entity_poly.pdbx_seq_one_letter_code
_entity_poly.pdbx_strand_id
1 'polypeptide(L)'
;DFYNRIIGHYEVPLDHPGRDRFRARIWRVEYVGDGKTPPKAPNLSEADVDRLVNSMNTQNVPTLMRTIDELSDRHGQEAIPALEQAWRTDLTSPQRVGVLWALHRLDALPDDMLLSACESDSEMVRIHAARVIGERSSSSPAVLERAVAMLRDPSALVRRAAALAVGQHPGVNRAYALILADRAEGVLEGDRHLHHAIKIALKGQLQSPSVFEELQQRELTNRDRRLVASVCLALDSPEASSFLMEAVSSLDLSEADLRSACTVIARNVSVEDVESLQQIVRSRFPDDRNLQFELLTAIAAGLRKQGEFAHGKLRGWANDLATAFLDNVSQPLSWPGLPTKPNMDNPWGLERRHSADGQRDTLFLSSLPGGERAVSSLRSVEFELPETLSLFVCGHLGFPQEAAIEKNFVRVCLAIDGRELGRALAPRNDLAQKVTFHLKAVAGQRGYLEIVDGIDVPAYAWIGISRIEPPVVT
;
A
#
# COMPACT_ATOMS: atom_id res chain seq x y z
N ASP A 1 -21.64 -11.64 14.38
CA ASP A 1 -21.82 -12.62 15.46
C ASP A 1 -23.07 -12.23 16.25
N PHE A 2 -24.17 -13.00 16.23
CA PHE A 2 -25.51 -12.50 16.63
C PHE A 2 -25.66 -12.16 18.12
N TYR A 3 -24.71 -12.58 18.97
CA TYR A 3 -24.70 -12.28 20.41
C TYR A 3 -23.59 -11.32 20.83
N ASN A 4 -22.67 -11.00 19.91
CA ASN A 4 -21.60 -10.08 20.20
C ASN A 4 -22.10 -8.66 19.95
N ARG A 5 -21.97 -7.79 20.96
CA ARG A 5 -22.31 -6.36 20.83
C ARG A 5 -21.45 -5.68 19.75
N ILE A 6 -20.27 -6.24 19.49
CA ILE A 6 -19.36 -5.84 18.42
C ILE A 6 -19.65 -6.68 17.18
N ILE A 7 -20.15 -6.04 16.11
CA ILE A 7 -20.44 -6.72 14.84
C ILE A 7 -19.20 -6.70 13.92
N GLY A 8 -18.42 -5.61 13.94
CA GLY A 8 -17.18 -5.45 13.17
C GLY A 8 -15.93 -5.73 14.01
N HIS A 9 -15.39 -6.94 13.91
CA HIS A 9 -14.22 -7.34 14.73
C HIS A 9 -12.89 -6.69 14.30
N TYR A 10 -12.87 -6.02 13.15
CA TYR A 10 -11.72 -5.31 12.58
C TYR A 10 -11.75 -3.79 12.85
N GLU A 11 -12.88 -3.24 13.29
CA GLU A 11 -13.06 -1.80 13.60
C GLU A 11 -12.95 -1.50 15.09
N VAL A 12 -13.05 -2.52 15.95
CA VAL A 12 -13.10 -2.37 17.40
C VAL A 12 -11.94 -3.12 18.07
N PRO A 13 -11.12 -2.44 18.91
CA PRO A 13 -9.97 -3.02 19.60
C PRO A 13 -10.26 -4.37 20.28
N LEU A 14 -9.25 -5.24 20.36
CA LEU A 14 -9.37 -6.59 20.94
C LEU A 14 -9.65 -6.58 22.45
N ASP A 15 -9.27 -5.51 23.13
CA ASP A 15 -9.47 -5.25 24.56
C ASP A 15 -10.79 -4.56 24.88
N HIS A 16 -11.59 -4.20 23.86
CA HIS A 16 -12.85 -3.48 24.06
C HIS A 16 -13.80 -4.27 24.99
N PRO A 17 -14.34 -3.65 26.06
CA PRO A 17 -15.08 -4.35 27.13
C PRO A 17 -16.40 -4.96 26.66
N GLY A 18 -16.96 -4.47 25.56
CA GLY A 18 -18.16 -5.03 24.93
C GLY A 18 -17.94 -6.32 24.12
N ARG A 19 -16.69 -6.80 23.99
CA ARG A 19 -16.37 -8.03 23.25
C ARG A 19 -16.74 -9.23 24.10
N ASP A 20 -17.58 -10.12 23.57
CA ASP A 20 -17.90 -11.38 24.26
C ASP A 20 -16.67 -12.29 24.32
N ARG A 21 -16.24 -12.62 25.55
CA ARG A 21 -15.11 -13.51 25.85
C ARG A 21 -15.55 -14.82 26.50
N PHE A 22 -16.84 -14.98 26.74
CA PHE A 22 -17.41 -16.09 27.52
C PHE A 22 -18.22 -17.04 26.64
N ARG A 23 -18.68 -16.60 25.47
CA ARG A 23 -19.50 -17.40 24.55
C ARG A 23 -18.82 -17.47 23.19
N ALA A 24 -18.73 -18.69 22.65
CA ALA A 24 -18.24 -18.95 21.30
C ALA A 24 -19.21 -19.89 20.57
N ARG A 25 -19.19 -19.84 19.23
CA ARG A 25 -19.92 -20.80 18.39
C ARG A 25 -18.94 -21.72 17.71
N ILE A 26 -19.11 -23.02 17.94
CA ILE A 26 -18.43 -24.06 17.18
C ILE A 26 -19.40 -24.52 16.10
N TRP A 27 -19.10 -24.19 14.86
CA TRP A 27 -19.87 -24.65 13.71
C TRP A 27 -19.30 -25.98 13.24
N ARG A 28 -20.16 -27.00 13.10
CA ARG A 28 -19.82 -28.22 12.37
C ARG A 28 -20.28 -28.06 10.93
N VAL A 29 -19.34 -27.99 10.01
CA VAL A 29 -19.63 -28.12 8.58
C VAL A 29 -19.64 -29.61 8.27
N GLU A 30 -20.78 -30.12 7.84
CA GLU A 30 -20.96 -31.53 7.46
C GLU A 30 -21.28 -31.61 5.97
N TYR A 31 -20.58 -32.50 5.27
CA TYR A 31 -20.84 -32.75 3.85
C TYR A 31 -22.12 -33.58 3.73
N VAL A 32 -23.15 -33.00 3.10
CA VAL A 32 -24.47 -33.63 2.89
C VAL A 32 -24.67 -34.17 1.46
N GLY A 33 -23.58 -34.42 0.72
CA GLY A 33 -23.62 -34.66 -0.73
C GLY A 33 -24.24 -35.98 -1.22
N ASP A 34 -23.77 -36.46 -2.37
CA ASP A 34 -24.38 -37.44 -3.30
C ASP A 34 -24.53 -38.90 -2.79
N GLY A 35 -24.59 -39.12 -1.47
CA GLY A 35 -24.73 -40.44 -0.86
C GLY A 35 -23.41 -41.15 -0.56
N LYS A 36 -22.27 -40.51 -0.78
CA LYS A 36 -20.95 -41.03 -0.37
C LYS A 36 -20.67 -40.71 1.10
N THR A 37 -20.31 -41.74 1.88
CA THR A 37 -19.88 -41.57 3.27
C THR A 37 -18.53 -40.86 3.30
N PRO A 38 -18.40 -39.69 3.95
CA PRO A 38 -17.11 -39.05 4.11
C PRO A 38 -16.16 -39.95 4.92
N PRO A 39 -14.84 -39.94 4.64
CA PRO A 39 -13.88 -40.73 5.38
C PRO A 39 -13.93 -40.37 6.87
N LYS A 40 -14.05 -41.37 7.73
CA LYS A 40 -14.08 -41.17 9.18
C LYS A 40 -12.69 -40.72 9.65
N ALA A 41 -12.63 -39.62 10.38
CA ALA A 41 -11.38 -39.19 10.99
C ALA A 41 -10.85 -40.27 11.95
N PRO A 42 -9.55 -40.59 11.93
CA PRO A 42 -8.98 -41.54 12.88
C PRO A 42 -9.12 -41.00 14.31
N ASN A 43 -9.40 -41.89 15.26
CA ASN A 43 -9.27 -41.53 16.67
C ASN A 43 -7.78 -41.55 17.06
N LEU A 44 -7.23 -40.38 17.38
CA LEU A 44 -5.81 -40.20 17.71
C LEU A 44 -5.56 -40.04 19.21
N SER A 45 -6.61 -39.88 20.04
CA SER A 45 -6.49 -39.50 21.45
C SER A 45 -5.74 -40.52 22.32
N GLU A 46 -5.74 -41.78 21.90
CA GLU A 46 -5.10 -42.91 22.60
C GLU A 46 -4.05 -43.59 21.72
N ALA A 47 -3.68 -42.99 20.59
CA ALA A 47 -2.70 -43.58 19.68
C ALA A 47 -1.29 -43.52 20.28
N ASP A 48 -0.55 -44.62 20.20
CA ASP A 48 0.89 -44.65 20.46
C ASP A 48 1.68 -44.00 19.31
N VAL A 49 2.99 -43.83 19.50
CA VAL A 49 3.86 -43.15 18.54
C VAL A 49 3.85 -43.85 17.17
N ASP A 50 3.92 -45.18 17.14
CA ASP A 50 3.90 -45.95 15.88
C ASP A 50 2.59 -45.77 15.11
N ARG A 51 1.45 -45.80 15.81
CA ARG A 51 0.15 -45.55 15.19
C ARG A 51 0.01 -44.11 14.71
N LEU A 52 0.60 -43.14 15.41
CA LEU A 52 0.64 -41.75 14.96
C LEU A 52 1.49 -41.59 13.70
N VAL A 53 2.70 -42.16 13.65
CA VAL A 53 3.54 -42.15 12.44
C VAL A 53 2.82 -42.79 11.24
N ASN A 54 2.11 -43.90 11.45
CA ASN A 54 1.29 -44.52 10.41
C ASN A 54 0.11 -43.63 9.97
N SER A 55 -0.49 -42.89 10.90
CA SER A 55 -1.61 -41.98 10.62
C SER A 55 -1.21 -40.75 9.79
N MET A 56 0.09 -40.43 9.70
CA MET A 56 0.61 -39.37 8.81
C MET A 56 0.48 -39.72 7.33
N ASN A 57 0.21 -40.98 6.97
CA ASN A 57 -0.07 -41.37 5.58
C ASN A 57 -1.49 -40.93 5.16
N THR A 58 -1.69 -39.62 5.06
CA THR A 58 -2.98 -39.01 4.77
C THR A 58 -2.82 -37.80 3.86
N GLN A 59 -3.78 -37.60 2.96
CA GLN A 59 -3.91 -36.37 2.18
C GLN A 59 -4.73 -35.30 2.92
N ASN A 60 -5.33 -35.64 4.07
CA ASN A 60 -6.10 -34.71 4.88
C ASN A 60 -5.16 -33.88 5.76
N VAL A 61 -4.87 -32.64 5.36
CA VAL A 61 -3.97 -31.73 6.08
C VAL A 61 -4.39 -31.53 7.55
N PRO A 62 -5.67 -31.30 7.90
CA PRO A 62 -6.10 -31.27 9.30
C PRO A 62 -5.76 -32.53 10.10
N THR A 63 -5.89 -33.72 9.52
CA THR A 63 -5.48 -34.97 10.17
C THR A 63 -3.98 -35.01 10.38
N LEU A 64 -3.18 -34.68 9.35
CA LEU A 64 -1.73 -34.63 9.45
C LEU A 64 -1.27 -33.67 10.57
N MET A 65 -1.85 -32.47 10.62
CA MET A 65 -1.53 -31.48 11.65
C MET A 65 -1.85 -31.99 13.05
N ARG A 66 -3.06 -32.54 13.27
CA ARG A 66 -3.42 -33.13 14.57
C ARG A 66 -2.52 -34.30 14.96
N THR A 67 -2.11 -35.13 14.01
CA THR A 67 -1.15 -36.21 14.28
C THR A 67 0.21 -35.67 14.73
N ILE A 68 0.69 -34.59 14.10
CA ILE A 68 1.92 -33.91 14.54
C ILE A 68 1.73 -33.27 15.93
N ASP A 69 0.59 -32.62 16.18
CA ASP A 69 0.25 -32.02 17.47
C ASP A 69 0.24 -33.09 18.58
N GLU A 70 -0.38 -34.25 18.36
CA GLU A 70 -0.39 -35.36 19.32
C GLU A 70 1.02 -35.91 19.60
N LEU A 71 1.89 -35.96 18.59
CA LEU A 71 3.29 -36.34 18.80
C LEU A 71 4.07 -35.30 19.59
N SER A 72 3.93 -34.01 19.27
CA SER A 72 4.67 -32.95 19.94
C SER A 72 4.17 -32.66 21.35
N ASP A 73 2.86 -32.70 21.56
CA ASP A 73 2.24 -32.17 22.77
C ASP A 73 2.00 -33.27 23.82
N ARG A 74 1.54 -34.45 23.40
CA ARG A 74 1.24 -35.56 24.32
C ARG A 74 2.43 -36.48 24.56
N HIS A 75 3.14 -36.86 23.50
CA HIS A 75 4.31 -37.74 23.63
C HIS A 75 5.60 -36.95 23.85
N GLY A 76 5.72 -35.78 23.23
CA GLY A 76 6.85 -34.87 23.43
C GLY A 76 8.19 -35.52 23.06
N GLN A 77 9.20 -35.27 23.89
CA GLN A 77 10.57 -35.73 23.67
C GLN A 77 10.71 -37.26 23.61
N GLU A 78 9.80 -38.01 24.25
CA GLU A 78 9.82 -39.48 24.23
C GLU A 78 9.53 -40.06 22.84
N ALA A 79 8.92 -39.28 21.93
CA ALA A 79 8.66 -39.70 20.56
C ALA A 79 9.91 -39.66 19.66
N ILE A 80 10.96 -38.93 20.05
CA ILE A 80 12.13 -38.67 19.18
C ILE A 80 12.80 -39.96 18.68
N PRO A 81 13.14 -40.95 19.52
CA PRO A 81 13.82 -42.15 19.05
C PRO A 81 13.00 -42.93 18.01
N ALA A 82 11.68 -42.98 18.21
CA ALA A 82 10.77 -43.64 17.28
C ALA A 82 10.62 -42.85 15.96
N LEU A 83 10.59 -41.51 16.01
CA LEU A 83 10.55 -40.65 14.82
C LEU A 83 11.84 -40.74 14.00
N GLU A 84 13.00 -40.73 14.66
CA GLU A 84 14.29 -40.94 14.01
C GLU A 84 14.39 -42.33 13.39
N GLN A 85 13.90 -43.36 14.10
CA GLN A 85 13.88 -44.72 13.58
C GLN A 85 12.94 -44.83 12.38
N ALA A 86 11.76 -44.21 12.44
CA ALA A 86 10.82 -44.17 11.32
C ALA A 86 11.45 -43.55 10.07
N TRP A 87 12.23 -42.47 10.20
CA TRP A 87 12.91 -41.83 9.06
C TRP A 87 13.84 -42.77 8.29
N ARG A 88 14.44 -43.75 8.98
CA ARG A 88 15.35 -44.75 8.40
C ARG A 88 14.62 -45.87 7.64
N THR A 89 13.29 -45.88 7.67
CA THR A 89 12.45 -46.87 6.96
C THR A 89 11.87 -46.29 5.67
N ASP A 90 11.14 -47.11 4.92
CA ASP A 90 10.45 -46.67 3.70
C ASP A 90 9.13 -45.97 4.04
N LEU A 91 9.23 -44.65 4.30
CA LEU A 91 8.07 -43.79 4.54
C LEU A 91 7.54 -43.19 3.24
N THR A 92 6.21 -43.13 3.13
CA THR A 92 5.53 -42.35 2.09
C THR A 92 5.87 -40.85 2.20
N SER A 93 5.71 -40.08 1.11
CA SER A 93 5.99 -38.64 1.14
C SER A 93 5.24 -37.87 2.24
N PRO A 94 3.93 -38.10 2.49
CA PRO A 94 3.23 -37.45 3.60
C PRO A 94 3.79 -37.82 4.98
N GLN A 95 4.20 -39.07 5.18
CA GLN A 95 4.83 -39.51 6.42
C GLN A 95 6.20 -38.84 6.62
N ARG A 96 7.02 -38.76 5.57
CA ARG A 96 8.30 -38.02 5.63
C ARG A 96 8.08 -36.56 6.02
N VAL A 97 7.09 -35.90 5.42
CA VAL A 97 6.72 -34.52 5.79
C VAL A 97 6.30 -34.45 7.25
N GLY A 98 5.43 -35.36 7.71
CA GLY A 98 4.95 -35.37 9.08
C GLY A 98 6.08 -35.58 10.11
N VAL A 99 6.97 -36.55 9.87
CA VAL A 99 8.14 -36.81 10.71
C VAL A 99 9.08 -35.60 10.75
N LEU A 100 9.33 -34.96 9.60
CA LEU A 100 10.16 -33.76 9.50
C LEU A 100 9.62 -32.62 10.38
N TRP A 101 8.32 -32.33 10.31
CA TRP A 101 7.69 -31.29 11.13
C TRP A 101 7.58 -31.67 12.60
N ALA A 102 7.34 -32.94 12.93
CA ALA A 102 7.32 -33.41 14.31
C ALA A 102 8.68 -33.24 14.97
N LEU A 103 9.77 -33.70 14.33
CA LEU A 103 11.13 -33.53 14.84
C LEU A 103 11.55 -32.06 14.92
N HIS A 104 11.13 -31.22 13.96
CA HIS A 104 11.41 -29.79 14.03
C HIS A 104 10.73 -29.12 15.23
N ARG A 105 9.45 -29.42 15.49
CA ARG A 105 8.71 -28.88 16.65
C ARG A 105 9.26 -29.35 18.00
N LEU A 106 9.84 -30.55 18.02
CA LEU A 106 10.51 -31.12 19.18
C LEU A 106 11.95 -30.59 19.38
N ASP A 107 12.41 -29.68 18.52
CA ASP A 107 13.79 -29.17 18.48
C ASP A 107 14.84 -30.30 18.35
N ALA A 108 14.48 -31.36 17.64
CA ALA A 108 15.25 -32.60 17.53
C ALA A 108 15.51 -33.02 16.08
N LEU A 109 15.31 -32.13 15.11
CA LEU A 109 15.55 -32.44 13.69
C LEU A 109 17.04 -32.30 13.34
N PRO A 110 17.73 -33.41 12.99
CA PRO A 110 19.14 -33.35 12.62
C PRO A 110 19.37 -32.75 11.23
N ASP A 111 20.53 -32.13 11.03
CA ASP A 111 20.87 -31.48 9.76
C ASP A 111 21.02 -32.47 8.60
N ASP A 112 21.58 -33.65 8.83
CA ASP A 112 21.72 -34.71 7.81
C ASP A 112 20.35 -35.21 7.34
N MET A 113 19.39 -35.33 8.26
CA MET A 113 18.01 -35.68 7.94
C MET A 113 17.35 -34.61 7.07
N LEU A 114 17.50 -33.34 7.44
CA LEU A 114 16.95 -32.22 6.68
C LEU A 114 17.61 -32.09 5.29
N LEU A 115 18.92 -32.30 5.19
CA LEU A 115 19.66 -32.33 3.93
C LEU A 115 19.17 -33.46 3.02
N SER A 116 18.97 -34.66 3.57
CA SER A 116 18.39 -35.79 2.83
C SER A 116 16.97 -35.48 2.33
N ALA A 117 16.16 -34.77 3.13
CA ALA A 117 14.83 -34.33 2.70
C ALA A 117 14.88 -33.33 1.52
N CYS A 118 15.90 -32.48 1.46
CA CYS A 118 16.12 -31.56 0.34
C CYS A 118 16.47 -32.29 -0.97
N GLU A 119 16.96 -33.51 -0.90
CA GLU A 119 17.35 -34.36 -2.05
C GLU A 119 16.28 -35.37 -2.45
N SER A 120 15.14 -35.40 -1.76
CA SER A 120 14.10 -36.39 -2.02
C SER A 120 13.58 -36.33 -3.45
N ASP A 121 13.34 -37.50 -4.06
CA ASP A 121 12.65 -37.61 -5.35
C ASP A 121 11.24 -36.98 -5.31
N SER A 122 10.62 -36.98 -4.13
CA SER A 122 9.30 -36.40 -3.92
C SER A 122 9.38 -34.88 -3.82
N GLU A 123 8.80 -34.19 -4.81
CA GLU A 123 8.63 -32.72 -4.82
C GLU A 123 8.04 -32.20 -3.50
N MET A 124 7.00 -32.86 -2.98
CA MET A 124 6.36 -32.49 -1.72
C MET A 124 7.36 -32.45 -0.55
N VAL A 125 8.27 -33.42 -0.46
CA VAL A 125 9.24 -33.50 0.64
C VAL A 125 10.25 -32.37 0.51
N ARG A 126 10.74 -32.08 -0.71
CA ARG A 126 11.64 -30.94 -0.96
C ARG A 126 11.00 -29.60 -0.61
N ILE A 127 9.71 -29.39 -0.95
CA ILE A 127 8.97 -28.16 -0.58
C ILE A 127 8.95 -28.00 0.94
N HIS A 128 8.61 -29.05 1.68
CA HIS A 128 8.53 -28.98 3.14
C HIS A 128 9.90 -28.90 3.80
N ALA A 129 10.95 -29.50 3.22
CA ALA A 129 12.32 -29.32 3.68
C ALA A 129 12.75 -27.84 3.61
N ALA A 130 12.51 -27.18 2.47
CA ALA A 130 12.77 -25.75 2.34
C ALA A 130 11.98 -24.91 3.37
N ARG A 131 10.69 -25.22 3.58
CA ARG A 131 9.88 -24.53 4.59
C ARG A 131 10.45 -24.69 6.00
N VAL A 132 10.83 -25.90 6.39
CA VAL A 132 11.44 -26.15 7.70
C VAL A 132 12.75 -25.39 7.86
N ILE A 133 13.59 -25.28 6.81
CA ILE A 133 14.79 -24.42 6.85
C ILE A 133 14.42 -22.97 7.17
N GLY A 134 13.35 -22.44 6.55
CA GLY A 134 12.88 -21.08 6.81
C GLY A 134 12.35 -20.84 8.22
N GLU A 135 11.76 -21.85 8.85
CA GLU A 135 11.22 -21.75 10.22
C GLU A 135 12.29 -21.93 11.32
N ARG A 136 13.47 -22.48 10.99
CA ARG A 136 14.55 -22.57 11.96
C ARG A 136 15.13 -21.19 12.25
N SER A 137 15.34 -20.89 13.52
CA SER A 137 16.02 -19.66 13.98
C SER A 137 17.48 -19.59 13.52
N SER A 138 18.12 -20.74 13.36
CA SER A 138 19.47 -20.87 12.84
C SER A 138 19.64 -22.19 12.10
N SER A 139 20.58 -22.27 11.18
CA SER A 139 20.90 -23.48 10.42
C SER A 139 22.39 -23.52 10.13
N SER A 140 22.95 -24.72 9.99
CA SER A 140 24.35 -24.85 9.62
C SER A 140 24.63 -24.27 8.22
N PRO A 141 25.89 -23.91 7.93
CA PRO A 141 26.28 -23.45 6.59
C PRO A 141 25.87 -24.42 5.47
N ALA A 142 25.99 -25.74 5.70
CA ALA A 142 25.61 -26.75 4.71
C ALA A 142 24.12 -26.74 4.37
N VAL A 143 23.25 -26.57 5.38
CA VAL A 143 21.79 -26.45 5.18
C VAL A 143 21.44 -25.17 4.43
N LEU A 144 22.09 -24.04 4.74
CA LEU A 144 21.87 -22.78 4.05
C LEU A 144 22.36 -22.80 2.60
N GLU A 145 23.52 -23.41 2.34
CA GLU A 145 24.03 -23.65 0.98
C GLU A 145 23.07 -24.53 0.18
N ARG A 146 22.50 -25.57 0.81
CA ARG A 146 21.47 -26.39 0.19
C ARG A 146 20.23 -25.59 -0.17
N ALA A 147 19.72 -24.74 0.73
CA ALA A 147 18.57 -23.89 0.43
C ALA A 147 18.84 -22.94 -0.75
N VAL A 148 20.06 -22.39 -0.85
CA VAL A 148 20.49 -21.60 -2.01
C VAL A 148 20.50 -22.42 -3.30
N ALA A 149 21.01 -23.66 -3.26
CA ALA A 149 20.99 -24.54 -4.43
C ALA A 149 19.57 -24.85 -4.91
N MET A 150 18.61 -24.99 -4.00
CA MET A 150 17.19 -25.25 -4.31
C MET A 150 16.48 -24.10 -5.02
N LEU A 151 17.07 -22.90 -5.10
CA LEU A 151 16.59 -21.81 -5.97
C LEU A 151 16.61 -22.20 -7.45
N ARG A 152 17.36 -23.25 -7.82
CA ARG A 152 17.46 -23.81 -9.17
C ARG A 152 16.75 -25.15 -9.32
N ASP A 153 15.91 -25.55 -8.37
CA ASP A 153 15.15 -26.81 -8.46
C ASP A 153 14.27 -26.84 -9.74
N PRO A 154 14.10 -28.00 -10.40
CA PRO A 154 13.22 -28.12 -11.55
C PRO A 154 11.77 -27.71 -11.23
N SER A 155 11.30 -27.94 -10.00
CA SER A 155 9.97 -27.55 -9.56
C SER A 155 9.87 -26.07 -9.20
N ALA A 156 8.91 -25.37 -9.82
CA ALA A 156 8.57 -24.00 -9.48
C ALA A 156 8.14 -23.85 -8.01
N LEU A 157 7.45 -24.83 -7.44
CA LEU A 157 7.00 -24.78 -6.05
C LEU A 157 8.17 -24.90 -5.07
N VAL A 158 9.16 -25.74 -5.38
CA VAL A 158 10.38 -25.87 -4.58
C VAL A 158 11.20 -24.58 -4.65
N ARG A 159 11.39 -23.99 -5.84
CA ARG A 159 12.10 -22.71 -5.98
C ARG A 159 11.48 -21.59 -5.13
N ARG A 160 10.14 -21.50 -5.12
CA ARG A 160 9.41 -20.50 -4.30
C ARG A 160 9.60 -20.75 -2.81
N ALA A 161 9.50 -22.00 -2.35
CA ALA A 161 9.73 -22.34 -0.96
C ALA A 161 11.18 -22.06 -0.53
N ALA A 162 12.15 -22.39 -1.39
CA ALA A 162 13.56 -22.09 -1.19
C ALA A 162 13.84 -20.58 -1.12
N ALA A 163 13.23 -19.77 -2.00
CA ALA A 163 13.37 -18.31 -1.97
C ALA A 163 12.93 -17.75 -0.61
N LEU A 164 11.75 -18.15 -0.12
CA LEU A 164 11.26 -17.71 1.18
C LEU A 164 12.16 -18.20 2.33
N ALA A 165 12.63 -19.44 2.27
CA ALA A 165 13.55 -19.99 3.27
C ALA A 165 14.86 -19.20 3.34
N VAL A 166 15.51 -18.99 2.18
CA VAL A 166 16.72 -18.17 2.07
C VAL A 166 16.49 -16.77 2.61
N GLY A 167 15.32 -16.19 2.35
CA GLY A 167 14.90 -14.87 2.84
C GLY A 167 14.93 -14.71 4.37
N GLN A 168 14.65 -15.77 5.12
CA GLN A 168 14.63 -15.75 6.60
C GLN A 168 16.02 -15.77 7.24
N HIS A 169 17.07 -16.01 6.46
CA HIS A 169 18.46 -16.11 6.93
C HIS A 169 19.32 -15.03 6.27
N PRO A 170 19.46 -13.82 6.83
CA PRO A 170 20.21 -12.72 6.21
C PRO A 170 21.67 -13.04 5.90
N GLY A 171 22.16 -12.69 4.71
CA GLY A 171 23.59 -12.70 4.35
C GLY A 171 23.85 -12.36 2.87
N VAL A 172 24.94 -11.66 2.56
CA VAL A 172 25.16 -11.11 1.20
C VAL A 172 25.09 -12.16 0.09
N ASN A 173 25.70 -13.33 0.29
CA ASN A 173 25.73 -14.37 -0.74
C ASN A 173 24.32 -14.90 -1.05
N ARG A 174 23.44 -14.91 -0.05
CA ARG A 174 22.03 -15.31 -0.17
C ARG A 174 21.21 -14.23 -0.87
N ALA A 175 21.39 -12.96 -0.49
CA ALA A 175 20.79 -11.84 -1.21
C ALA A 175 21.18 -11.83 -2.70
N TYR A 176 22.47 -12.02 -3.00
CA TYR A 176 22.94 -12.09 -4.37
C TYR A 176 22.39 -13.32 -5.11
N ALA A 177 22.30 -14.48 -4.46
CA ALA A 177 21.70 -15.67 -5.06
C ALA A 177 20.21 -15.48 -5.41
N LEU A 178 19.44 -14.75 -4.59
CA LEU A 178 18.06 -14.38 -4.88
C LEU A 178 17.95 -13.48 -6.12
N ILE A 179 18.86 -12.51 -6.27
CA ILE A 179 18.95 -11.67 -7.48
C ILE A 179 19.25 -12.53 -8.70
N LEU A 180 20.21 -13.45 -8.61
CA LEU A 180 20.51 -14.37 -9.71
C LEU A 180 19.33 -15.30 -10.04
N ALA A 181 18.57 -15.73 -9.03
CA ALA A 181 17.38 -16.55 -9.24
C ALA A 181 16.26 -15.78 -9.97
N ASP A 182 16.10 -14.48 -9.70
CA ASP A 182 15.16 -13.62 -10.43
C ASP A 182 15.54 -13.52 -11.92
N ARG A 183 16.84 -13.50 -12.20
CA ARG A 183 17.39 -13.44 -13.56
C ARG A 183 17.11 -14.67 -14.41
N ALA A 184 16.85 -15.83 -13.80
CA ALA A 184 16.70 -17.08 -14.51
C ALA A 184 15.59 -17.03 -15.57
N GLU A 185 15.84 -17.68 -16.71
CA GLU A 185 14.87 -17.81 -17.80
C GLU A 185 13.54 -18.41 -17.28
N GLY A 186 12.42 -17.89 -17.77
CA GLY A 186 11.07 -18.30 -17.34
C GLY A 186 10.52 -17.63 -16.07
N VAL A 187 11.34 -16.96 -15.25
CA VAL A 187 10.85 -16.21 -14.08
C VAL A 187 10.12 -14.93 -14.51
N LEU A 188 10.77 -14.11 -15.36
CA LEU A 188 10.13 -12.92 -15.90
C LEU A 188 9.05 -13.21 -16.95
N GLU A 189 9.13 -14.38 -17.59
CA GLU A 189 8.26 -14.73 -18.72
C GLU A 189 7.03 -15.56 -18.31
N GLY A 190 6.97 -16.08 -17.07
CA GLY A 190 5.84 -16.91 -16.65
C GLY A 190 5.62 -17.08 -15.13
N ASP A 191 6.67 -17.16 -14.31
CA ASP A 191 6.51 -17.40 -12.86
C ASP A 191 6.49 -16.12 -12.00
N ARG A 192 5.41 -15.34 -12.12
CA ARG A 192 5.19 -14.12 -11.32
C ARG A 192 5.18 -14.37 -9.81
N HIS A 193 4.83 -15.57 -9.37
CA HIS A 193 4.83 -15.92 -7.95
C HIS A 193 6.25 -16.11 -7.41
N LEU A 194 7.17 -16.68 -8.19
CA LEU A 194 8.58 -16.75 -7.82
C LEU A 194 9.22 -15.37 -7.78
N HIS A 195 8.95 -14.51 -8.77
CA HIS A 195 9.39 -13.11 -8.72
C HIS A 195 8.91 -12.41 -7.44
N HIS A 196 7.62 -12.57 -7.08
CA HIS A 196 7.09 -12.00 -5.84
C HIS A 196 7.73 -12.60 -4.58
N ALA A 197 7.93 -13.92 -4.52
CA ALA A 197 8.60 -14.59 -3.40
C ALA A 197 10.03 -14.09 -3.23
N ILE A 198 10.77 -13.87 -4.34
CA ILE A 198 12.11 -13.30 -4.32
C ILE A 198 12.09 -11.87 -3.77
N LYS A 199 11.11 -11.04 -4.16
CA LYS A 199 10.98 -9.68 -3.59
C LYS A 199 10.74 -9.71 -2.08
N ILE A 200 9.91 -10.63 -1.58
CA ILE A 200 9.69 -10.82 -0.13
C ILE A 200 10.99 -11.28 0.54
N ALA A 201 11.68 -12.25 -0.05
CA ALA A 201 12.92 -12.79 0.49
C ALA A 201 14.03 -11.74 0.55
N LEU A 202 14.21 -10.97 -0.54
CA LEU A 202 15.14 -9.84 -0.59
C LEU A 202 14.79 -8.78 0.44
N LYS A 203 13.51 -8.51 0.68
CA LYS A 203 13.10 -7.59 1.76
C LYS A 203 13.65 -8.07 3.11
N GLY A 204 13.53 -9.35 3.42
CA GLY A 204 14.08 -9.95 4.65
C GLY A 204 15.61 -9.83 4.73
N GLN A 205 16.31 -10.07 3.62
CA GLN A 205 17.77 -9.90 3.55
C GLN A 205 18.20 -8.46 3.80
N LEU A 206 17.52 -7.51 3.16
CA LEU A 206 17.83 -6.08 3.20
C LEU A 206 17.38 -5.39 4.50
N GLN A 207 16.81 -6.11 5.47
CA GLN A 207 16.65 -5.57 6.82
C GLN A 207 17.98 -5.49 7.57
N SER A 208 19.03 -6.19 7.13
CA SER A 208 20.36 -6.14 7.73
C SER A 208 21.24 -5.10 7.02
N PRO A 209 21.75 -4.07 7.73
CA PRO A 209 22.62 -3.06 7.13
C PRO A 209 23.86 -3.62 6.43
N SER A 210 24.49 -4.65 7.02
CA SER A 210 25.66 -5.33 6.43
C SER A 210 25.39 -5.91 5.04
N VAL A 211 24.16 -6.38 4.78
CA VAL A 211 23.79 -6.92 3.47
C VAL A 211 23.76 -5.81 2.44
N PHE A 212 23.31 -4.60 2.79
CA PHE A 212 23.36 -3.45 1.88
C PHE A 212 24.79 -3.05 1.54
N GLU A 213 25.66 -2.91 2.55
CA GLU A 213 27.06 -2.52 2.37
C GLU A 213 27.80 -3.50 1.44
N GLU A 214 27.67 -4.80 1.71
CA GLU A 214 28.34 -5.83 0.92
C GLU A 214 27.70 -5.99 -0.48
N LEU A 215 26.40 -5.72 -0.64
CA LEU A 215 25.72 -5.77 -1.94
C LEU A 215 26.16 -4.61 -2.85
N GLN A 216 26.41 -3.42 -2.30
CA GLN A 216 26.96 -2.28 -3.06
C GLN A 216 28.37 -2.55 -3.61
N GLN A 217 29.13 -3.46 -2.98
CA GLN A 217 30.43 -3.89 -3.47
C GLN A 217 30.35 -4.91 -4.62
N ARG A 218 29.15 -5.39 -4.96
CA ARG A 218 28.92 -6.32 -6.07
C ARG A 218 28.58 -5.56 -7.34
N GLU A 219 29.04 -6.07 -8.48
CA GLU A 219 28.59 -5.58 -9.78
C GLU A 219 27.14 -6.02 -10.04
N LEU A 220 26.20 -5.09 -9.86
CA LEU A 220 24.78 -5.27 -10.17
C LEU A 220 24.45 -4.67 -11.54
N THR A 221 23.74 -5.43 -12.37
CA THR A 221 23.21 -4.87 -13.62
C THR A 221 22.10 -3.86 -13.34
N ASN A 222 21.77 -2.98 -14.30
CA ASN A 222 20.63 -2.07 -14.13
C ASN A 222 19.29 -2.81 -13.93
N ARG A 223 19.18 -4.07 -14.37
CA ARG A 223 18.02 -4.91 -14.06
C ARG A 223 17.99 -5.28 -12.57
N ASP A 224 19.13 -5.72 -12.04
CA ASP A 224 19.28 -6.10 -10.63
C ASP A 224 19.05 -4.92 -9.70
N ARG A 225 19.63 -3.76 -10.04
CA ARG A 225 19.44 -2.52 -9.28
C ARG A 225 17.98 -2.07 -9.26
N ARG A 226 17.22 -2.25 -10.35
CA ARG A 226 15.76 -1.97 -10.36
C ARG A 226 14.98 -2.94 -9.47
N LEU A 227 15.33 -4.22 -9.47
CA LEU A 227 14.72 -5.19 -8.56
C LEU A 227 14.92 -4.77 -7.10
N VAL A 228 16.17 -4.50 -6.72
CA VAL A 228 16.53 -4.05 -5.36
C VAL A 228 15.83 -2.74 -5.01
N ALA A 229 15.86 -1.74 -5.90
CA ALA A 229 15.15 -0.46 -5.70
C ALA A 229 13.65 -0.68 -5.45
N SER A 230 13.00 -1.57 -6.22
CA SER A 230 11.57 -1.88 -6.03
C SER A 230 11.26 -2.53 -4.68
N VAL A 231 12.24 -3.16 -4.04
CA VAL A 231 12.13 -3.72 -2.68
C VAL A 231 12.40 -2.64 -1.64
N CYS A 232 13.38 -1.77 -1.87
CA CYS A 232 13.69 -0.63 -1.00
C CYS A 232 12.51 0.32 -0.80
N LEU A 233 11.58 0.43 -1.76
CA LEU A 233 10.33 1.19 -1.59
C LEU A 233 9.48 0.75 -0.39
N ALA A 234 9.65 -0.49 0.08
CA ALA A 234 8.93 -1.07 1.20
C ALA A 234 9.76 -1.16 2.50
N LEU A 235 10.93 -0.53 2.53
CA LEU A 235 11.84 -0.47 3.67
C LEU A 235 11.96 0.97 4.17
N ASP A 236 11.89 1.14 5.48
CA ASP A 236 12.02 2.43 6.15
C ASP A 236 13.37 2.45 6.88
N SER A 237 14.46 2.56 6.12
CA SER A 237 15.82 2.59 6.67
C SER A 237 16.72 3.55 5.90
N PRO A 238 17.78 4.12 6.53
CA PRO A 238 18.75 4.97 5.86
C PRO A 238 19.45 4.28 4.67
N GLU A 239 19.79 3.00 4.78
CA GLU A 239 20.48 2.23 3.74
C GLU A 239 19.59 2.07 2.50
N ALA A 240 18.30 1.80 2.69
CA ALA A 240 17.32 1.72 1.61
C ALA A 240 17.17 3.07 0.91
N SER A 241 17.14 4.17 1.66
CA SER A 241 17.08 5.52 1.11
C SER A 241 18.34 5.89 0.34
N SER A 242 19.53 5.55 0.84
CA SER A 242 20.80 5.73 0.12
C SER A 242 20.81 4.96 -1.20
N PHE A 243 20.34 3.71 -1.21
CA PHE A 243 20.20 2.93 -2.44
C PHE A 243 19.20 3.56 -3.42
N LEU A 244 18.05 4.03 -2.92
CA LEU A 244 17.04 4.71 -3.73
C LEU A 244 17.55 6.04 -4.29
N MET A 245 18.38 6.77 -3.55
CA MET A 245 19.02 8.02 -3.99
C MET A 245 19.85 7.78 -5.26
N GLU A 246 20.65 6.70 -5.26
CA GLU A 246 21.45 6.28 -6.42
C GLU A 246 20.56 5.79 -7.59
N ALA A 247 19.48 5.07 -7.27
CA ALA A 247 18.50 4.61 -8.25
C ALA A 247 17.78 5.77 -8.95
N VAL A 248 17.31 6.77 -8.18
CA VAL A 248 16.68 7.99 -8.71
C VAL A 248 17.66 8.83 -9.51
N SER A 249 18.97 8.74 -9.25
CA SER A 249 19.99 9.42 -10.05
C SER A 249 20.26 8.75 -11.40
N SER A 250 20.27 7.41 -11.44
CA SER A 250 20.88 6.68 -12.56
C SER A 250 20.01 5.64 -13.28
N LEU A 251 18.90 5.19 -12.67
CA LEU A 251 18.04 4.15 -13.25
C LEU A 251 16.77 4.73 -13.83
N ASP A 252 16.38 4.29 -15.03
CA ASP A 252 15.06 4.59 -15.57
C ASP A 252 13.98 3.83 -14.77
N LEU A 253 13.22 4.60 -13.97
CA LEU A 253 12.17 4.14 -13.05
C LEU A 253 10.82 4.70 -13.53
N SER A 254 9.74 3.98 -13.27
CA SER A 254 8.40 4.51 -13.55
C SER A 254 8.12 5.77 -12.72
N GLU A 255 7.27 6.68 -13.22
CA GLU A 255 6.88 7.87 -12.45
C GLU A 255 6.29 7.52 -11.07
N ALA A 256 5.56 6.41 -10.97
CA ALA A 256 5.02 5.91 -9.71
C ALA A 256 6.12 5.49 -8.73
N ASP A 257 7.13 4.78 -9.22
CA ASP A 257 8.30 4.37 -8.43
C ASP A 257 9.16 5.58 -8.05
N LEU A 258 9.33 6.56 -8.95
CA LEU A 258 10.03 7.82 -8.64
C LEU A 258 9.35 8.58 -7.50
N ARG A 259 8.02 8.75 -7.57
CA ARG A 259 7.26 9.40 -6.49
C ARG A 259 7.43 8.66 -5.16
N SER A 260 7.29 7.34 -5.19
CA SER A 260 7.44 6.52 -3.99
C SER A 260 8.87 6.55 -3.43
N ALA A 261 9.88 6.48 -4.30
CA ALA A 261 11.29 6.59 -3.93
C ALA A 261 11.58 7.95 -3.27
N CYS A 262 11.17 9.06 -3.90
CA CYS A 262 11.31 10.41 -3.34
C CYS A 262 10.66 10.54 -1.96
N THR A 263 9.48 9.96 -1.75
CA THR A 263 8.82 9.95 -0.43
C THR A 263 9.60 9.13 0.60
N VAL A 264 10.13 7.95 0.24
CA VAL A 264 10.90 7.09 1.17
C VAL A 264 12.24 7.73 1.52
N ILE A 265 12.96 8.25 0.53
CA ILE A 265 14.22 8.98 0.71
C ILE A 265 13.99 10.11 1.71
N ALA A 266 13.02 10.98 1.42
CA ALA A 266 12.66 12.13 2.25
C ALA A 266 12.28 11.81 3.70
N ARG A 267 11.89 10.56 4.04
CA ARG A 267 11.58 10.16 5.43
C ARG A 267 12.81 9.82 6.26
N ASN A 268 13.92 9.44 5.62
CA ASN A 268 15.09 8.87 6.29
C ASN A 268 16.37 9.68 6.08
N VAL A 269 16.30 10.78 5.35
CA VAL A 269 17.48 11.60 5.00
C VAL A 269 17.71 12.77 5.95
N SER A 270 18.95 13.26 5.96
CA SER A 270 19.33 14.52 6.62
C SER A 270 18.89 15.75 5.79
N VAL A 271 19.05 16.95 6.35
CA VAL A 271 18.74 18.20 5.63
C VAL A 271 19.63 18.39 4.38
N GLU A 272 20.90 17.96 4.42
CA GLU A 272 21.86 18.09 3.32
C GLU A 272 21.51 17.17 2.14
N ASP A 273 21.02 15.98 2.45
CA ASP A 273 20.57 15.00 1.46
C ASP A 273 19.29 15.45 0.72
N VAL A 274 18.45 16.28 1.34
CA VAL A 274 17.27 16.88 0.67
C VAL A 274 17.70 17.81 -0.46
N GLU A 275 18.76 18.60 -0.26
CA GLU A 275 19.31 19.46 -1.31
C GLU A 275 19.91 18.64 -2.46
N SER A 276 20.60 17.55 -2.11
CA SER A 276 21.13 16.60 -3.09
C SER A 276 20.01 15.95 -3.92
N LEU A 277 18.91 15.54 -3.27
CA LEU A 277 17.74 14.99 -3.96
C LEU A 277 17.06 16.01 -4.88
N GLN A 278 16.89 17.25 -4.42
CA GLN A 278 16.40 18.34 -5.25
C GLN A 278 17.28 18.54 -6.48
N GLN A 279 18.61 18.59 -6.31
CA GLN A 279 19.53 18.78 -7.43
C GLN A 279 19.45 17.62 -8.43
N ILE A 280 19.37 16.37 -7.94
CA ILE A 280 19.23 15.18 -8.79
C ILE A 280 17.93 15.24 -9.60
N VAL A 281 16.79 15.52 -8.96
CA VAL A 281 15.50 15.61 -9.66
C VAL A 281 15.52 16.72 -10.72
N ARG A 282 16.00 17.93 -10.37
CA ARG A 282 16.06 19.06 -11.31
C ARG A 282 16.99 18.80 -12.49
N SER A 283 18.13 18.14 -12.24
CA SER A 283 19.12 17.83 -13.28
C SER A 283 18.64 16.72 -14.21
N ARG A 284 17.87 15.77 -13.68
CA ARG A 284 17.39 14.61 -14.43
C ARG A 284 16.14 14.91 -15.28
N PHE A 285 15.30 15.83 -14.80
CA PHE A 285 14.04 16.18 -15.46
C PHE A 285 13.94 17.70 -15.74
N PRO A 286 14.94 18.33 -16.37
CA PRO A 286 15.01 19.80 -16.49
C PRO A 286 13.80 20.40 -17.21
N ASP A 287 13.26 19.68 -18.20
CA ASP A 287 12.16 20.15 -19.04
C ASP A 287 10.77 19.68 -18.56
N ASP A 288 10.69 18.66 -17.71
CA ASP A 288 9.42 18.13 -17.21
C ASP A 288 9.03 18.77 -15.88
N ARG A 289 8.49 19.99 -15.98
CA ARG A 289 8.04 20.78 -14.82
C ARG A 289 6.89 20.11 -14.06
N ASN A 290 6.04 19.35 -14.74
CA ASN A 290 4.93 18.64 -14.10
C ASN A 290 5.45 17.50 -13.22
N LEU A 291 6.34 16.66 -13.76
CA LEU A 291 6.98 15.61 -12.98
C LEU A 291 7.80 16.19 -11.83
N GLN A 292 8.57 17.27 -12.06
CA GLN A 292 9.27 17.97 -10.98
C GLN A 292 8.33 18.41 -9.84
N PHE A 293 7.15 18.93 -10.15
CA PHE A 293 6.15 19.32 -9.15
C PHE A 293 5.59 18.12 -8.38
N GLU A 294 5.30 17.01 -9.07
CA GLU A 294 4.86 15.78 -8.42
C GLU A 294 5.93 15.21 -7.48
N LEU A 295 7.20 15.21 -7.90
CA LEU A 295 8.32 14.74 -7.10
C LEU A 295 8.58 15.68 -5.92
N LEU A 296 8.53 17.01 -6.11
CA LEU A 296 8.58 18.00 -5.02
C LEU A 296 7.50 17.71 -3.97
N THR A 297 6.28 17.44 -4.41
CA THR A 297 5.15 17.12 -3.52
C THR A 297 5.39 15.81 -2.78
N ALA A 298 5.92 14.80 -3.46
CA ALA A 298 6.29 13.52 -2.85
C ALA A 298 7.39 13.65 -1.80
N ILE A 299 8.40 14.49 -2.04
CA ILE A 299 9.48 14.83 -1.09
C ILE A 299 8.88 15.55 0.11
N ALA A 300 8.05 16.58 -0.11
CA ALA A 300 7.38 17.31 0.96
C ALA A 300 6.51 16.40 1.83
N ALA A 301 5.80 15.44 1.23
CA ALA A 301 5.01 14.44 1.95
C ALA A 301 5.86 13.49 2.81
N GLY A 302 7.07 13.14 2.35
CA GLY A 302 8.03 12.37 3.14
C GLY A 302 8.54 13.16 4.35
N LEU A 303 8.95 14.41 4.13
CA LEU A 303 9.48 15.29 5.17
C LEU A 303 8.47 15.63 6.26
N ARG A 304 7.18 15.81 5.91
CA ARG A 304 6.11 16.04 6.89
C ARG A 304 6.04 14.96 7.97
N LYS A 305 6.45 13.72 7.66
CA LYS A 305 6.48 12.62 8.64
C LYS A 305 7.67 12.68 9.60
N GLN A 306 8.73 13.42 9.27
CA GLN A 306 9.87 13.68 10.18
C GLN A 306 9.60 14.83 11.18
N GLY A 307 8.58 15.66 10.96
CA GLY A 307 8.28 16.85 11.78
C GLY A 307 8.59 18.19 11.07
N GLU A 308 8.64 19.31 11.82
CA GLU A 308 8.70 20.70 11.31
C GLU A 308 10.00 21.12 10.55
N PHE A 309 10.84 20.19 10.09
CA PHE A 309 12.23 20.49 9.80
C PHE A 309 12.66 20.77 8.33
N ALA A 310 11.76 20.83 7.34
CA ALA A 310 12.27 20.94 5.95
C ALA A 310 11.47 21.80 4.95
N HIS A 311 10.49 22.59 5.39
CA HIS A 311 9.76 23.47 4.46
C HIS A 311 10.62 24.60 3.88
N GLY A 312 11.61 25.08 4.62
CA GLY A 312 12.46 26.20 4.18
C GLY A 312 13.33 25.88 2.95
N LYS A 313 13.85 24.66 2.85
CA LYS A 313 14.78 24.25 1.78
C LYS A 313 14.09 24.01 0.45
N LEU A 314 12.87 23.47 0.48
CA LEU A 314 12.07 23.27 -0.72
C LEU A 314 11.45 24.56 -1.27
N ARG A 315 11.37 25.62 -0.46
CA ARG A 315 10.67 26.87 -0.82
C ARG A 315 11.23 27.50 -2.10
N GLY A 316 12.55 27.51 -2.27
CA GLY A 316 13.18 28.07 -3.49
C GLY A 316 12.71 27.34 -4.75
N TRP A 317 12.79 26.01 -4.76
CA TRP A 317 12.34 25.20 -5.89
C TRP A 317 10.83 25.29 -6.12
N ALA A 318 10.04 25.31 -5.04
CA ALA A 318 8.60 25.50 -5.12
C ALA A 318 8.25 26.85 -5.76
N ASN A 319 8.95 27.92 -5.38
CA ASN A 319 8.77 29.25 -5.98
C ASN A 319 9.19 29.27 -7.45
N ASP A 320 10.30 28.63 -7.82
CA ASP A 320 10.75 28.52 -9.21
C ASP A 320 9.68 27.85 -10.08
N LEU A 321 9.14 26.70 -9.63
CA LEU A 321 8.09 25.98 -10.33
C LEU A 321 6.79 26.78 -10.39
N ALA A 322 6.37 27.38 -9.27
CA ALA A 322 5.17 28.21 -9.22
C ALA A 322 5.25 29.39 -10.19
N THR A 323 6.38 30.10 -10.20
CA THR A 323 6.64 31.22 -11.13
C THR A 323 6.58 30.72 -12.57
N ALA A 324 7.26 29.62 -12.88
CA ALA A 324 7.27 29.05 -14.22
C ALA A 324 5.89 28.56 -14.71
N PHE A 325 5.02 28.11 -13.81
CA PHE A 325 3.63 27.79 -14.14
C PHE A 325 2.79 29.05 -14.35
N LEU A 326 2.98 30.08 -13.51
CA LEU A 326 2.24 31.33 -13.57
C LEU A 326 2.64 32.21 -14.78
N ASP A 327 3.91 32.21 -15.19
CA ASP A 327 4.39 32.94 -16.37
C ASP A 327 3.73 32.42 -17.67
N ASN A 328 3.31 31.16 -17.68
CA ASN A 328 2.57 30.56 -18.79
C ASN A 328 1.06 30.83 -18.74
N VAL A 329 0.56 31.53 -17.71
CA VAL A 329 -0.83 31.93 -17.61
C VAL A 329 -0.99 33.28 -18.31
N SER A 330 -1.41 33.25 -19.57
CA SER A 330 -1.53 34.45 -20.44
C SER A 330 -2.71 35.37 -20.07
N GLN A 331 -3.47 35.06 -19.03
CA GLN A 331 -4.62 35.83 -18.59
C GLN A 331 -4.54 36.11 -17.08
N PRO A 332 -4.77 37.34 -16.63
CA PRO A 332 -4.84 37.62 -15.20
C PRO A 332 -5.90 36.73 -14.56
N LEU A 333 -5.52 36.00 -13.50
CA LEU A 333 -6.42 35.21 -12.68
C LEU A 333 -7.65 36.06 -12.33
N SER A 334 -8.81 35.65 -12.85
CA SER A 334 -10.06 36.41 -12.77
C SER A 334 -10.77 36.26 -11.41
N TRP A 335 -10.04 35.84 -10.38
CA TRP A 335 -10.54 35.56 -9.04
C TRP A 335 -9.64 36.22 -7.99
N PRO A 336 -9.81 37.51 -7.69
CA PRO A 336 -9.23 38.06 -6.47
C PRO A 336 -9.93 37.39 -5.28
N GLY A 337 -9.29 36.37 -4.71
CA GLY A 337 -9.70 35.82 -3.43
C GLY A 337 -9.57 36.92 -2.37
N LEU A 338 -10.69 37.55 -2.04
CA LEU A 338 -10.77 38.47 -0.90
C LEU A 338 -11.16 37.62 0.32
N PRO A 339 -10.20 37.27 1.21
CA PRO A 339 -10.57 36.64 2.47
C PRO A 339 -11.45 37.61 3.25
N THR A 340 -12.60 37.13 3.72
CA THR A 340 -13.56 37.91 4.52
C THR A 340 -13.05 38.24 5.93
N LYS A 341 -11.88 37.71 6.32
CA LYS A 341 -11.18 38.03 7.57
C LYS A 341 -9.68 38.27 7.28
N PRO A 342 -9.06 39.35 7.82
CA PRO A 342 -7.61 39.52 7.78
C PRO A 342 -6.93 38.36 8.54
N ASN A 343 -5.83 37.81 8.02
CA ASN A 343 -4.98 36.77 8.63
C ASN A 343 -5.48 35.30 8.64
N MET A 344 -6.30 34.86 7.67
CA MET A 344 -6.42 33.42 7.39
C MET A 344 -5.80 33.08 6.04
N ASP A 345 -5.01 32.00 5.99
CA ASP A 345 -4.54 31.41 4.74
C ASP A 345 -5.72 31.10 3.81
N ASN A 346 -5.53 31.23 2.49
CA ASN A 346 -6.58 30.97 1.51
C ASN A 346 -6.98 29.47 1.55
N PRO A 347 -8.21 29.10 1.98
CA PRO A 347 -8.59 27.70 2.14
C PRO A 347 -8.95 27.00 0.82
N TRP A 348 -8.96 27.74 -0.30
CA TRP A 348 -9.34 27.20 -1.60
C TRP A 348 -8.16 26.52 -2.29
N GLY A 349 -8.39 25.31 -2.80
CA GLY A 349 -7.43 24.53 -3.56
C GLY A 349 -8.07 23.77 -4.71
N LEU A 350 -7.24 23.12 -5.52
CA LEU A 350 -7.70 22.28 -6.63
C LEU A 350 -7.86 20.83 -6.19
N GLU A 351 -8.98 20.22 -6.54
CA GLU A 351 -9.26 18.79 -6.31
C GLU A 351 -9.75 18.11 -7.59
N ARG A 352 -9.42 16.82 -7.77
CA ARG A 352 -9.99 16.02 -8.86
C ARG A 352 -11.32 15.42 -8.42
N ARG A 353 -12.38 15.63 -9.20
CA ARG A 353 -13.75 15.15 -8.89
C ARG A 353 -14.43 14.55 -10.12
N HIS A 354 -15.51 13.81 -9.86
CA HIS A 354 -16.41 13.27 -10.87
C HIS A 354 -17.67 14.12 -10.98
N SER A 355 -18.28 14.14 -12.16
CA SER A 355 -19.51 14.88 -12.44
C SER A 355 -20.63 13.95 -12.87
N ALA A 356 -21.88 14.36 -12.63
CA ALA A 356 -23.08 13.58 -12.93
C ALA A 356 -23.28 13.31 -14.44
N ASP A 357 -22.61 14.07 -15.31
CA ASP A 357 -22.59 13.88 -16.76
C ASP A 357 -21.56 12.82 -17.22
N GLY A 358 -20.93 12.09 -16.30
CA GLY A 358 -20.02 10.99 -16.59
C GLY A 358 -18.55 11.39 -16.73
N GLN A 359 -18.22 12.68 -16.65
CA GLN A 359 -16.84 13.17 -16.64
C GLN A 359 -16.12 12.75 -15.35
N ARG A 360 -14.87 12.28 -15.49
CA ARG A 360 -14.02 11.82 -14.38
C ARG A 360 -12.74 12.63 -14.30
N ASP A 361 -12.10 12.64 -13.12
CA ASP A 361 -10.83 13.30 -12.82
C ASP A 361 -10.70 14.76 -13.29
N THR A 362 -11.81 15.49 -13.32
CA THR A 362 -11.85 16.91 -13.67
C THR A 362 -11.38 17.75 -12.48
N LEU A 363 -10.61 18.81 -12.74
CA LEU A 363 -10.18 19.74 -11.70
C LEU A 363 -11.34 20.65 -11.26
N PHE A 364 -11.55 20.74 -9.96
CA PHE A 364 -12.51 21.60 -9.28
C PHE A 364 -11.77 22.55 -8.34
N LEU A 365 -12.21 23.80 -8.30
CA LEU A 365 -11.85 24.73 -7.24
C LEU A 365 -12.72 24.43 -6.02
N SER A 366 -12.12 24.06 -4.89
CA SER A 366 -12.79 23.51 -3.71
C SER A 366 -12.27 24.15 -2.43
N SER A 367 -13.13 24.33 -1.45
CA SER A 367 -12.75 24.76 -0.10
C SER A 367 -12.25 23.61 0.80
N LEU A 368 -12.49 22.35 0.44
CA LEU A 368 -12.14 21.19 1.27
C LEU A 368 -10.64 21.09 1.62
N PRO A 369 -9.68 21.46 0.75
CA PRO A 369 -8.26 21.45 1.11
C PRO A 369 -7.90 22.34 2.31
N GLY A 370 -8.69 23.38 2.59
CA GLY A 370 -8.56 24.22 3.78
C GLY A 370 -9.06 23.57 5.07
N GLY A 371 -9.71 22.42 4.98
CA GLY A 371 -10.33 21.68 6.08
C GLY A 371 -11.80 22.06 6.30
N GLU A 372 -12.57 21.12 6.83
CA GLU A 372 -14.04 21.18 6.97
C GLU A 372 -14.56 22.31 7.89
N ARG A 373 -13.68 22.93 8.70
CA ARG A 373 -14.05 24.09 9.55
C ARG A 373 -13.69 25.44 8.91
N ALA A 374 -13.05 25.43 7.75
CA ALA A 374 -12.64 26.66 7.10
C ALA A 374 -13.86 27.34 6.46
N VAL A 375 -14.14 28.58 6.90
CA VAL A 375 -15.18 29.41 6.29
C VAL A 375 -14.55 30.54 5.49
N SER A 376 -15.01 30.74 4.25
CA SER A 376 -14.51 31.78 3.36
C SER A 376 -15.44 32.03 2.18
N SER A 377 -15.12 33.02 1.37
CA SER A 377 -15.80 33.28 0.11
C SER A 377 -14.82 33.70 -0.97
N LEU A 378 -15.08 33.28 -2.21
CA LEU A 378 -14.40 33.78 -3.40
C LEU A 378 -15.35 34.62 -4.22
N ARG A 379 -14.82 35.70 -4.80
CA ARG A 379 -15.54 36.55 -5.74
C ARG A 379 -14.73 36.62 -7.03
N SER A 380 -15.40 36.42 -8.17
CA SER A 380 -14.79 36.65 -9.47
C SER A 380 -14.60 38.15 -9.72
N VAL A 381 -13.76 38.50 -10.69
CA VAL A 381 -13.84 39.80 -11.35
C VAL A 381 -15.21 39.98 -11.98
N GLU A 382 -15.56 41.23 -12.26
CA GLU A 382 -16.76 41.53 -13.01
C GLU A 382 -16.64 41.03 -14.46
N PHE A 383 -17.72 40.45 -14.98
CA PHE A 383 -17.85 40.00 -16.36
C PHE A 383 -19.19 40.44 -16.96
N GLU A 384 -19.30 40.38 -18.27
CA GLU A 384 -20.55 40.62 -18.97
C GLU A 384 -21.46 39.40 -18.82
N LEU A 385 -22.65 39.60 -18.25
CA LEU A 385 -23.59 38.50 -17.96
C LEU A 385 -24.12 37.90 -19.27
N PRO A 386 -23.93 36.60 -19.52
CA PRO A 386 -24.53 35.92 -20.68
C PRO A 386 -26.03 35.73 -20.47
N GLU A 387 -26.79 35.34 -21.51
CA GLU A 387 -28.21 35.00 -21.34
C GLU A 387 -28.42 33.79 -20.40
N THR A 388 -27.46 32.86 -20.39
CA THR A 388 -27.44 31.68 -19.54
C THR A 388 -26.01 31.42 -19.07
N LEU A 389 -25.86 31.14 -17.78
CA LEU A 389 -24.59 30.77 -17.15
C LEU A 389 -24.77 29.41 -16.47
N SER A 390 -23.91 28.45 -16.76
CA SER A 390 -23.94 27.13 -16.11
C SER A 390 -22.58 26.74 -15.56
N LEU A 391 -22.59 25.89 -14.54
CA LEU A 391 -21.40 25.40 -13.86
C LEU A 391 -21.72 24.08 -13.16
N PHE A 392 -20.69 23.34 -12.78
CA PHE A 392 -20.84 22.16 -11.94
C PHE A 392 -20.51 22.50 -10.50
N VAL A 393 -21.36 22.04 -9.57
CA VAL A 393 -21.22 22.27 -8.12
C VAL A 393 -21.23 20.94 -7.40
N CYS A 394 -20.29 20.73 -6.48
CA CYS A 394 -20.28 19.62 -5.52
C CYS A 394 -20.06 20.16 -4.10
N GLY A 395 -20.26 19.30 -3.11
CA GLY A 395 -20.07 19.64 -1.70
C GLY A 395 -21.31 19.42 -0.86
N HIS A 396 -21.24 19.86 0.40
CA HIS A 396 -22.19 19.49 1.44
C HIS A 396 -22.72 20.69 2.24
N LEU A 397 -23.83 20.44 2.93
CA LEU A 397 -24.57 21.42 3.73
C LEU A 397 -24.67 20.97 5.20
N GLY A 398 -23.58 20.47 5.77
CA GLY A 398 -23.56 19.78 7.07
C GLY A 398 -23.89 18.29 6.96
N PHE A 399 -23.92 17.60 8.11
CA PHE A 399 -24.06 16.15 8.19
C PHE A 399 -25.28 15.61 7.42
N PRO A 400 -25.15 14.50 6.66
CA PRO A 400 -26.23 13.94 5.84
C PRO A 400 -27.53 13.65 6.61
N GLN A 401 -27.43 13.26 7.88
CA GLN A 401 -28.56 12.91 8.74
C GLN A 401 -29.21 14.11 9.44
N GLU A 402 -28.61 15.30 9.37
CA GLU A 402 -29.09 16.51 10.00
C GLU A 402 -29.76 17.45 8.98
N ALA A 403 -30.50 18.44 9.49
CA ALA A 403 -31.07 19.50 8.66
C ALA A 403 -29.96 20.26 7.91
N ALA A 404 -30.23 20.65 6.66
CA ALA A 404 -29.26 21.35 5.84
C ALA A 404 -28.94 22.73 6.41
N ILE A 405 -27.65 23.04 6.54
CA ILE A 405 -27.14 24.37 6.87
C ILE A 405 -26.89 25.09 5.54
N GLU A 406 -27.85 25.90 5.08
CA GLU A 406 -27.84 26.54 3.75
C GLU A 406 -26.84 27.72 3.63
N LYS A 407 -25.61 27.54 4.12
CA LYS A 407 -24.54 28.53 4.10
C LYS A 407 -23.43 28.23 3.10
N ASN A 408 -23.45 27.06 2.44
CA ASN A 408 -22.55 26.75 1.33
C ASN A 408 -23.28 26.88 0.00
N PHE A 409 -22.90 27.87 -0.80
CA PHE A 409 -23.61 28.19 -2.02
C PHE A 409 -22.74 28.93 -3.03
N VAL A 410 -23.19 28.92 -4.27
CA VAL A 410 -22.71 29.79 -5.33
C VAL A 410 -23.84 30.72 -5.77
N ARG A 411 -23.54 31.98 -6.00
CA ARG A 411 -24.51 32.98 -6.46
C ARG A 411 -23.96 33.90 -7.52
N VAL A 412 -24.86 34.41 -8.36
CA VAL A 412 -24.56 35.45 -9.36
C VAL A 412 -25.18 36.74 -8.87
N CYS A 413 -24.39 37.82 -8.88
CA CYS A 413 -24.82 39.14 -8.44
C CYS A 413 -24.58 40.19 -9.52
N LEU A 414 -25.43 41.21 -9.54
CA LEU A 414 -25.25 42.37 -10.40
C LEU A 414 -24.15 43.29 -9.80
N ALA A 415 -23.24 43.79 -10.63
CA ALA A 415 -22.07 44.52 -10.12
C ALA A 415 -22.41 45.90 -9.56
N ILE A 416 -23.43 46.57 -10.11
CA ILE A 416 -23.76 47.95 -9.79
C ILE A 416 -24.32 48.14 -8.37
N ASP A 417 -25.09 47.16 -7.88
CA ASP A 417 -25.83 47.26 -6.60
C ASP A 417 -25.67 46.01 -5.72
N GLY A 418 -24.94 44.99 -6.17
CA GLY A 418 -24.76 43.73 -5.45
C GLY A 418 -26.02 42.86 -5.38
N ARG A 419 -27.06 43.18 -6.16
CA ARG A 419 -28.33 42.42 -6.14
C ARG A 419 -28.11 40.99 -6.61
N GLU A 420 -28.57 40.03 -5.81
CA GLU A 420 -28.52 38.60 -6.16
C GLU A 420 -29.50 38.29 -7.30
N LEU A 421 -28.97 37.71 -8.37
CA LEU A 421 -29.72 37.33 -9.59
C LEU A 421 -30.12 35.84 -9.55
N GLY A 422 -29.36 35.03 -8.81
CA GLY A 422 -29.64 33.62 -8.61
C GLY A 422 -28.62 32.97 -7.68
N ARG A 423 -29.04 31.89 -7.03
CA ARG A 423 -28.23 31.09 -6.09
C ARG A 423 -28.46 29.61 -6.31
N ALA A 424 -27.39 28.83 -6.13
CA ALA A 424 -27.46 27.39 -6.00
C ALA A 424 -26.70 26.94 -4.74
N LEU A 425 -27.33 26.10 -3.94
CA LEU A 425 -26.71 25.50 -2.76
C LEU A 425 -25.80 24.34 -3.18
N ALA A 426 -24.85 23.99 -2.32
CA ALA A 426 -24.11 22.73 -2.47
C ALA A 426 -25.09 21.53 -2.47
N PRO A 427 -24.91 20.52 -3.34
CA PRO A 427 -25.92 19.50 -3.58
C PRO A 427 -26.00 18.40 -2.50
N ARG A 428 -25.22 18.47 -1.42
CA ARG A 428 -25.02 17.37 -0.43
C ARG A 428 -24.53 16.09 -1.10
N ASN A 429 -23.59 16.24 -2.03
CA ASN A 429 -23.04 15.15 -2.83
C ASN A 429 -21.61 15.47 -3.28
N ASP A 430 -20.73 14.48 -3.24
CA ASP A 430 -19.38 14.56 -3.80
C ASP A 430 -19.39 14.56 -5.33
N LEU A 431 -20.42 13.94 -5.92
CA LEU A 431 -20.64 13.91 -7.37
C LEU A 431 -21.25 15.24 -7.84
N ALA A 432 -20.49 15.99 -8.64
CA ALA A 432 -20.87 17.32 -9.04
C ALA A 432 -22.13 17.35 -9.94
N GLN A 433 -23.02 18.29 -9.67
CA GLN A 433 -24.29 18.49 -10.37
C GLN A 433 -24.22 19.76 -11.21
N LYS A 434 -24.83 19.74 -12.41
CA LYS A 434 -24.92 20.94 -13.25
C LYS A 434 -25.97 21.89 -12.68
N VAL A 435 -25.56 23.13 -12.47
CA VAL A 435 -26.38 24.27 -12.07
C VAL A 435 -26.47 25.23 -13.26
N THR A 436 -27.65 25.81 -13.50
CA THR A 436 -27.87 26.78 -14.57
C THR A 436 -28.63 28.00 -14.06
N PHE A 437 -28.08 29.19 -14.32
CA PHE A 437 -28.68 30.48 -14.05
C PHE A 437 -29.20 31.10 -15.36
N HIS A 438 -30.48 31.46 -15.38
CA HIS A 438 -31.11 32.13 -16.53
C HIS A 438 -31.09 33.64 -16.30
N LEU A 439 -30.32 34.35 -17.12
CA LEU A 439 -29.95 35.76 -16.90
C LEU A 439 -30.40 36.67 -18.05
N LYS A 440 -31.25 36.19 -18.95
CA LYS A 440 -31.73 36.90 -20.15
C LYS A 440 -32.21 38.34 -19.89
N ALA A 441 -32.88 38.59 -18.77
CA ALA A 441 -33.39 39.93 -18.42
C ALA A 441 -32.28 40.96 -18.11
N VAL A 442 -31.09 40.50 -17.77
CA VAL A 442 -29.92 41.31 -17.39
C VAL A 442 -28.70 41.00 -18.25
N ALA A 443 -28.88 40.28 -19.36
CA ALA A 443 -27.81 39.93 -20.28
C ALA A 443 -27.14 41.20 -20.84
N GLY A 444 -25.81 41.19 -20.95
CA GLY A 444 -25.01 42.35 -21.34
C GLY A 444 -24.67 43.32 -20.20
N GLN A 445 -25.28 43.19 -19.02
CA GLN A 445 -24.89 43.98 -17.85
C GLN A 445 -23.65 43.37 -17.17
N ARG A 446 -22.97 44.16 -16.33
CA ARG A 446 -21.82 43.70 -15.54
C ARG A 446 -22.32 42.98 -14.28
N GLY A 447 -21.80 41.79 -14.03
CA GLY A 447 -22.05 41.01 -12.83
C GLY A 447 -20.82 40.24 -12.37
N TYR A 448 -20.95 39.53 -11.26
CA TYR A 448 -19.89 38.69 -10.72
C TYR A 448 -20.46 37.39 -10.12
N LEU A 449 -19.60 36.37 -10.03
CA LEU A 449 -19.88 35.09 -9.40
C LEU A 449 -19.26 35.10 -8.00
N GLU A 450 -20.00 34.63 -7.01
CA GLU A 450 -19.51 34.49 -5.64
C GLU A 450 -19.76 33.08 -5.14
N ILE A 451 -18.72 32.46 -4.56
CA ILE A 451 -18.75 31.13 -3.97
C ILE A 451 -18.53 31.31 -2.48
N VAL A 452 -19.40 30.72 -1.66
CA VAL A 452 -19.37 30.89 -0.22
C VAL A 452 -19.31 29.52 0.43
N ASP A 453 -18.31 29.32 1.29
CA ASP A 453 -18.26 28.28 2.30
C ASP A 453 -18.48 28.93 3.67
N GLY A 454 -19.70 28.79 4.20
CA GLY A 454 -20.16 29.47 5.40
C GLY A 454 -20.51 28.53 6.54
N ILE A 455 -20.15 27.24 6.45
CA ILE A 455 -20.46 26.24 7.46
C ILE A 455 -19.21 25.94 8.30
N ASP A 456 -19.28 26.19 9.60
CA ASP A 456 -18.23 25.84 10.56
C ASP A 456 -18.68 24.62 11.37
N VAL A 457 -18.52 23.42 10.80
CA VAL A 457 -18.75 22.13 11.47
C VAL A 457 -17.60 21.16 11.15
N PRO A 458 -17.35 20.09 11.94
CA PRO A 458 -16.14 19.29 11.75
C PRO A 458 -16.11 18.38 10.50
N ALA A 459 -17.22 18.23 9.76
CA ALA A 459 -17.28 17.42 8.54
C ALA A 459 -18.50 17.80 7.68
N TYR A 460 -18.48 17.45 6.40
CA TYR A 460 -19.55 17.71 5.44
C TYR A 460 -19.88 19.21 5.28
N ALA A 461 -18.86 20.06 5.37
CA ALA A 461 -18.89 21.50 5.30
C ALA A 461 -17.83 22.00 4.32
N TRP A 462 -18.14 21.84 3.03
CA TRP A 462 -17.32 22.34 1.94
C TRP A 462 -18.14 22.53 0.66
N ILE A 463 -17.61 23.28 -0.30
CA ILE A 463 -18.19 23.45 -1.64
C ILE A 463 -17.08 23.51 -2.70
N GLY A 464 -17.36 22.95 -3.87
CA GLY A 464 -16.47 23.04 -5.02
C GLY A 464 -17.23 23.34 -6.30
N ILE A 465 -16.56 24.06 -7.23
CA ILE A 465 -17.10 24.36 -8.55
C ILE A 465 -16.12 24.04 -9.68
N SER A 466 -16.65 23.82 -10.88
CA SER A 466 -15.86 23.72 -12.11
C SER A 466 -16.72 24.02 -13.34
N ARG A 467 -16.06 24.07 -14.51
CA ARG A 467 -16.70 24.08 -15.84
C ARG A 467 -17.77 25.16 -16.01
N ILE A 468 -17.36 26.41 -15.78
CA ILE A 468 -18.22 27.57 -16.01
C ILE A 468 -18.41 27.75 -17.52
N GLU A 469 -19.66 27.77 -17.97
CA GLU A 469 -20.08 27.85 -19.38
C GLU A 469 -21.15 28.94 -19.55
N PRO A 470 -20.97 29.93 -20.45
CA PRO A 470 -19.77 30.19 -21.24
C PRO A 470 -18.55 30.55 -20.36
N PRO A 471 -17.31 30.46 -20.87
CA PRO A 471 -16.09 30.74 -20.12
C PRO A 471 -15.90 32.26 -19.89
N VAL A 472 -16.84 32.86 -19.16
CA VAL A 472 -16.86 34.29 -18.81
C VAL A 472 -16.01 34.60 -17.58
N VAL A 473 -15.61 33.56 -16.86
CA VAL A 473 -14.64 33.62 -15.76
C VAL A 473 -13.65 32.48 -15.96
N THR A 474 -12.37 32.81 -16.14
CA THR A 474 -11.25 31.86 -16.34
C THR A 474 -10.36 31.78 -15.11
#